data_AF-F3GK92-F1
#
_entry.id   AF-F3GK92-F1
#
_cell.length_a   1.000
_cell.length_b   1.000
_cell.length_c   1.000
_cell.angle_alpha   90.00
_cell.angle_beta   90.00
_cell.angle_gamma   90.00
#
_symmetry.space_group_name_H-M   'P 1'
#
loop_
_entity.id
_entity.type
_entity.pdbx_description
1 polymer ?
#
loop_
_entity_poly.entity_id
_entity_poly.type
_entity_poly.pdbx_seq_one_letter_code
_entity_poly.pdbx_strand_id
1 'polypeptide(L)' 'MSVEHGVSLSTVQQAYRVLEDNGLAAPKPKSGYFVSASRKAPALPAVGRPV' A
#
# COMPACT_ATOMS: atom_id res chain seq x y z
N MET A 1 0.94 -12.71 4.10
CA MET A 1 -0.26 -12.15 3.44
C MET A 1 -0.63 -12.98 2.22
N SER A 2 -1.54 -13.94 2.43
CA SER A 2 -2.29 -14.70 1.40
C SER A 2 -3.54 -15.27 2.06
N VAL A 3 -3.45 -15.60 3.36
CA VAL A 3 -4.58 -16.05 4.19
C VAL A 3 -5.66 -14.98 4.38
N GLU A 4 -5.31 -13.70 4.54
CA GLU A 4 -6.28 -12.65 4.91
C GLU A 4 -7.28 -12.25 3.81
N HIS A 5 -7.00 -12.58 2.54
CA HIS A 5 -7.87 -12.26 1.41
C HIS A 5 -8.32 -13.50 0.63
N GLY A 6 -7.94 -14.72 1.06
CA GLY A 6 -8.31 -15.96 0.38
C GLY A 6 -7.71 -16.13 -1.03
N VAL A 7 -6.63 -15.41 -1.34
CA VAL A 7 -5.98 -15.44 -2.66
C VAL A 7 -4.59 -16.06 -2.60
N SER A 8 -4.16 -16.68 -3.69
CA SER A 8 -2.83 -17.28 -3.80
C SER A 8 -1.72 -16.23 -3.70
N LEU A 9 -0.54 -16.63 -3.22
CA LEU A 9 0.63 -15.76 -3.12
C LEU A 9 1.04 -15.16 -4.47
N SER A 10 0.88 -15.90 -5.56
CA SER A 10 1.09 -15.42 -6.93
C SER A 10 0.16 -14.27 -7.31
N THR A 11 -1.12 -14.34 -6.92
CA THR A 11 -2.11 -13.27 -7.14
C THR A 11 -1.70 -11.99 -6.42
N VAL A 12 -1.20 -12.12 -5.19
CA VAL A 12 -0.69 -10.98 -4.42
C VAL A 12 0.52 -10.36 -5.12
N GLN A 13 1.48 -11.17 -5.58
CA GLN A 13 2.65 -10.68 -6.31
C GLN A 13 2.28 -10.00 -7.63
N GLN A 14 1.31 -10.54 -8.38
CA GLN A 14 0.82 -9.91 -9.61
C GLN A 14 0.18 -8.55 -9.34
N ALA A 15 -0.63 -8.43 -8.27
CA ALA A 15 -1.24 -7.15 -7.90
C ALA A 15 -0.17 -6.10 -7.55
N TYR A 16 0.89 -6.48 -6.82
CA TYR A 16 2.02 -5.57 -6.56
C TYR A 16 2.71 -5.12 -7.84
N ARG A 17 2.96 -6.03 -8.79
CA ARG A 17 3.60 -5.67 -10.06
C ARG A 17 2.76 -4.68 -10.88
N VAL A 18 1.44 -4.84 -10.89
CA VAL A 18 0.53 -3.87 -11.51
C VAL A 18 0.62 -2.51 -10.82
N LEU A 19 0.69 -2.47 -9.49
CA LEU A 19 0.86 -1.21 -8.75
C LEU A 19 2.21 -0.55 -9.01
N GLU A 20 3.28 -1.32 -9.16
CA GLU A 20 4.61 -0.81 -9.53
C GLU A 20 4.62 -0.22 -10.94
N ASP A 21 4.04 -0.92 -11.91
CA ASP A 21 3.94 -0.49 -13.30
C ASP A 21 3.16 0.84 -13.43
N ASN A 22 2.12 1.00 -12.62
CA ASN A 22 1.34 2.25 -12.54
C ASN A 22 2.03 3.36 -11.71
N GLY A 23 3.26 3.14 -11.20
CA GLY A 23 3.96 4.08 -10.33
C GLY A 23 3.27 4.32 -8.99
N LEU A 24 2.36 3.43 -8.59
CA LEU A 24 1.55 3.52 -7.38
C LEU A 24 2.21 2.87 -6.17
N ALA A 25 3.15 1.95 -6.41
CA ALA A 25 3.99 1.32 -5.41
C ALA A 25 5.45 1.35 -5.85
N ALA A 26 6.38 1.53 -4.91
CA ALA A 26 7.80 1.40 -5.17
C ALA A 26 8.43 0.41 -4.18
N PRO A 27 9.27 -0.52 -4.64
CA PRO A 27 9.98 -1.44 -3.75
C PRO A 27 11.07 -0.66 -2.99
N LYS A 28 11.05 -0.69 -1.65
CA LYS A 28 12.16 -0.19 -0.82
C LYS A 28 12.88 -1.37 -0.16
N PRO A 29 14.14 -1.65 -0.54
CA PRO A 29 14.92 -2.71 0.08
C PRO A 29 15.01 -2.49 1.60
N LYS A 30 14.85 -3.58 2.37
CA LYS A 30 14.87 -3.61 3.85
C LYS A 30 13.68 -2.96 4.58
N SER A 31 12.64 -2.48 3.89
CA SER A 31 11.49 -1.84 4.57
C SER A 31 10.09 -2.12 3.97
N GLY A 32 9.98 -2.85 2.85
CA GLY A 32 8.70 -3.18 2.22
C GLY A 32 8.29 -2.22 1.09
N TYR A 33 7.03 -2.26 0.67
CA TYR A 33 6.50 -1.41 -0.41
C TYR A 33 5.92 -0.11 0.14
N PHE A 34 6.23 1.01 -0.51
CA PHE A 34 5.70 2.33 -0.14
C PHE A 34 4.78 2.86 -1.23
N VAL A 35 3.67 3.47 -0.84
CA VAL A 35 2.77 4.20 -1.74
C VAL A 35 3.46 5.47 -2.24
N SER A 36 3.40 5.70 -3.55
CA SER A 36 3.96 6.89 -4.19
C SER A 36 3.31 8.18 -3.66
N ALA A 37 4.15 9.20 -3.39
CA ALA A 37 3.75 10.49 -2.82
C ALA A 37 2.77 11.29 -3.70
N SER A 38 2.59 10.90 -4.96
CA SER A 38 1.65 11.52 -5.90
C SER A 38 0.18 11.26 -5.57
N ARG A 39 -0.12 10.36 -4.62
CA ARG A 39 -1.50 10.15 -4.16
C ARG A 39 -1.83 11.22 -3.12
N LYS A 40 -2.84 12.04 -3.40
CA LYS A 40 -3.40 13.03 -2.46
C LYS A 40 -3.57 12.34 -1.10
N ALA A 41 -2.76 12.75 -0.13
CA ALA A 41 -2.80 12.15 1.20
C ALA A 41 -4.23 12.29 1.76
N PRO A 42 -4.79 11.25 2.39
CA PRO A 42 -6.06 11.40 3.09
C PRO A 42 -5.92 12.53 4.12
N ALA A 43 -6.98 13.32 4.29
CA ALA A 43 -6.97 14.39 5.28
C ALA A 43 -6.62 13.79 6.65
N LEU A 44 -5.69 14.42 7.37
CA LEU A 44 -5.33 14.00 8.72
C LEU A 44 -6.60 13.97 9.59
N PRO A 45 -6.79 12.94 10.44
CA PRO A 45 -7.92 12.91 11.36
C PRO A 45 -7.87 14.17 12.21
N ALA A 46 -9.02 14.84 12.35
CA ALA A 46 -9.15 15.99 13.23
C ALA A 46 -8.70 15.55 14.63
N VAL A 47 -7.70 16.24 15.19
CA VAL A 47 -7.22 15.96 16.55
C VAL A 47 -8.41 16.11 17.49
N GLY A 48 -8.91 14.98 17.99
CA GLY A 48 -9.98 14.96 18.98
C GLY A 48 -9.46 15.64 20.24
N ARG A 49 -10.05 16.78 20.59
CA ARG A 49 -9.80 17.42 21.88
C ARG A 49 -10.30 16.47 22.96
N PRO A 50 -9.51 16.15 24.00
CA PRO A 50 -10.01 15.37 25.12
C PRO A 50 -11.15 16.15 25.79
N VAL A 51 -12.23 15.44 26.12
CA VAL A 51 -13.30 15.94 26.99
C VAL A 51 -12.84 15.98 28.44
#